data_AF-A0A842V657-F1
#
_entry.id   AF-A0A842V657-F1
#
_cell.length_a   1.000
_cell.length_b   1.000
_cell.length_c   1.000
_cell.angle_alpha   90.00
_cell.angle_beta   90.00
_cell.angle_gamma   90.00
#
_symmetry.space_group_name_H-M   'P 1'
#
loop_
_entity.id
_entity.type
_entity.pdbx_description
1 polymer ?
#
loop_
_entity_poly.entity_id
_entity_poly.type
_entity_poly.pdbx_seq_one_letter_code
_entity_poly.pdbx_strand_id
1 'polypeptide(L)' 'MDVWICAECGAEAKKNKPEACPFCGCKDFDKSKREDPSPDDNKYTKLYEDVIDKLEEYNEDCEPFDRRYYSNGE' A
#
# COMPACT_ATOMS: atom_id res chain seq x y z
N MET A 1 3.37 17.25 -8.26
CA MET A 1 4.33 18.08 -7.47
C MET A 1 5.74 17.57 -7.72
N ASP A 2 6.76 18.43 -7.64
CA ASP A 2 8.16 17.99 -7.69
C ASP A 2 8.54 17.32 -6.35
N VAL A 3 9.07 16.10 -6.40
CA VAL A 3 9.58 15.35 -5.25
C VAL A 3 11.05 15.01 -5.47
N TRP A 4 11.83 15.14 -4.40
CA TRP A 4 13.25 14.75 -4.39
C TRP A 4 13.37 13.37 -3.77
N ILE A 5 13.96 12.42 -4.49
CA ILE A 5 14.11 11.03 -4.07
C ILE A 5 15.59 10.77 -3.84
N CYS A 6 15.96 10.29 -2.65
CA CYS A 6 17.34 9.91 -2.38
C CYS A 6 17.78 8.73 -3.25
N ALA A 7 18.90 8.86 -3.96
CA ALA A 7 19.39 7.83 -4.88
C ALA A 7 19.79 6.52 -4.16
N GLU A 8 20.15 6.60 -2.87
CA GLU A 8 20.60 5.45 -2.08
C GLU A 8 19.45 4.71 -1.40
N CYS A 9 18.58 5.42 -0.67
CA CYS A 9 17.56 4.79 0.18
C CYS A 9 16.12 5.00 -0.31
N GLY A 10 15.92 5.78 -1.38
CA GLY A 10 14.58 6.06 -1.92
C GLY A 10 13.72 7.00 -1.07
N ALA A 11 14.26 7.62 -0.02
CA ALA A 11 13.50 8.54 0.82
C ALA A 11 13.02 9.78 0.04
N GLU A 12 11.77 10.16 0.22
CA GLU A 12 11.11 11.25 -0.51
C GLU A 12 11.08 12.57 0.28
N ALA A 13 11.40 13.68 -0.37
CA ALA A 13 11.25 15.04 0.15
C ALA A 13 10.35 15.88 -0.77
N LYS A 14 9.18 16.31 -0.26
CA LYS A 14 8.07 16.90 -1.04
C LYS A 14 8.15 18.42 -1.28
N LYS A 15 9.14 19.12 -0.72
CA LYS A 15 9.19 20.60 -0.76
C LYS A 15 10.47 21.14 -1.38
N ASN A 16 11.60 20.92 -0.74
CA ASN A 16 12.91 21.41 -1.17
C ASN A 16 13.90 20.25 -1.25
N LYS A 17 14.95 20.39 -2.08
CA LYS A 17 16.08 19.46 -2.10
C LYS A 17 16.76 19.53 -0.72
N PRO A 18 16.76 18.45 0.06
CA PRO A 18 17.49 18.44 1.33
C PRO A 18 19.01 18.41 1.07
N GLU A 19 19.79 19.02 1.96
CA GLU A 19 21.27 19.01 1.85
C GLU A 19 21.86 17.61 2.06
N ALA A 20 21.20 16.78 2.87
CA ALA A 20 21.56 15.40 3.13
C ALA A 20 20.30 14.59 3.48
N CYS A 21 20.33 13.30 3.17
CA CYS A 21 19.22 12.40 3.48
C CYS A 21 19.16 12.15 4.98
N PRO A 22 18.01 12.34 5.65
CA PRO A 22 17.89 12.13 7.09
C PRO A 22 18.06 10.66 7.51
N PHE A 23 17.99 9.72 6.56
CA PHE A 23 18.10 8.29 6.82
C PHE A 23 19.53 7.76 6.56
N CYS A 24 20.10 8.07 5.39
CA CYS A 24 21.40 7.53 4.98
C CYS A 24 22.52 8.58 4.91
N GLY A 25 22.24 9.86 5.13
CA GLY A 25 23.22 10.96 5.03
C GLY A 25 23.67 11.28 3.60
N CYS A 26 23.19 10.57 2.58
CA CYS A 26 23.55 10.79 1.19
C CYS A 26 23.06 12.18 0.71
N LYS A 27 23.86 12.83 -0.14
CA LYS A 27 23.56 14.16 -0.72
C LYS A 27 23.04 14.09 -2.15
N ASP A 28 22.95 12.87 -2.68
CA ASP A 28 22.51 12.61 -4.03
C ASP A 28 20.99 12.37 -4.06
N PHE A 29 20.29 13.21 -4.82
CA PHE A 29 18.83 13.22 -4.92
C PHE A 29 18.43 13.40 -6.36
N ASP A 30 17.54 12.52 -6.82
CA ASP A 30 16.91 12.59 -8.12
C ASP A 30 15.60 13.38 -8.03
N LYS A 31 15.34 14.21 -9.04
CA LYS A 31 14.13 15.05 -9.09
C LYS A 31 13.07 14.32 -9.90
N SER A 32 12.09 13.74 -9.21
CA SER A 32 10.96 13.08 -9.87
C SER A 32 9.72 13.97 -9.86
N LYS A 33 8.96 13.93 -10.95
CA LYS A 33 7.63 14.53 -11.00
C LYS A 33 6.62 13.46 -10.63
N ARG A 34 6.08 13.54 -9.42
CA ARG A 34 4.91 12.74 -9.08
C ARG A 34 3.68 13.52 -9.52
N GLU A 35 2.95 12.95 -10.46
CA GLU A 35 1.55 13.32 -10.61
C GLU A 35 0.90 13.01 -9.25
N ASP A 36 0.32 14.04 -8.63
CA ASP A 36 -0.54 13.81 -7.47
C ASP A 36 -1.57 12.80 -7.96
N PRO A 37 -1.81 11.65 -7.28
CA PRO A 37 -2.90 10.79 -7.67
C PRO A 37 -4.15 11.68 -7.61
N SER A 38 -4.66 12.05 -8.79
CA SER A 38 -5.88 12.83 -8.89
C SER A 38 -6.90 12.09 -8.03
N PRO A 39 -7.65 12.76 -7.16
CA PRO A 39 -8.74 12.17 -6.38
C PRO A 39 -9.92 11.76 -7.27
N ASP A 40 -9.64 11.28 -8.48
CA ASP A 40 -10.50 10.42 -9.28
C ASP A 40 -10.52 9.02 -8.64
N ASP A 41 -10.83 8.99 -7.35
CA ASP A 41 -11.16 7.84 -6.51
C ASP A 41 -12.35 7.04 -7.07
N ASN A 42 -13.04 7.55 -8.09
CA ASN A 42 -14.21 6.91 -8.70
C ASN A 42 -13.90 5.85 -9.76
N LYS A 43 -12.65 5.74 -10.25
CA LYS A 43 -12.35 4.71 -11.26
C LYS A 43 -12.13 3.33 -10.65
N TYR A 44 -11.67 3.29 -9.40
CA TYR A 44 -11.33 2.05 -8.72
C TYR A 44 -12.44 1.52 -7.81
N THR A 45 -13.36 2.36 -7.34
CA THR A 45 -14.47 1.95 -6.46
C THR A 45 -15.23 0.73 -6.98
N LYS A 46 -15.66 0.73 -8.24
CA LYS A 46 -16.41 -0.41 -8.81
C LYS A 46 -15.62 -1.72 -8.88
N LEU A 47 -14.31 -1.64 -9.13
CA LEU A 47 -13.45 -2.84 -9.20
C LEU A 47 -13.16 -3.38 -7.79
N TYR A 48 -13.00 -2.50 -6.81
CA TYR A 48 -12.84 -2.91 -5.41
C TYR A 48 -14.12 -3.53 -4.85
N GLU A 49 -15.29 -2.94 -5.13
CA GLU A 49 -16.59 -3.49 -4.72
C GLU A 49 -16.81 -4.90 -5.30
N ASP A 50 -16.60 -5.10 -6.61
CA ASP A 50 -16.76 -6.41 -7.26
C ASP A 50 -15.80 -7.49 -6.71
N VAL A 51 -14.60 -7.10 -6.28
CA VAL A 51 -13.64 -8.02 -5.64
C VAL A 51 -14.05 -8.38 -4.22
N ILE A 52 -14.62 -7.43 -3.46
CA ILE A 52 -15.11 -7.66 -2.10
C ILE A 52 -16.30 -8.63 -2.13
N ASP A 53 -17.30 -8.38 -2.99
CA ASP A 53 -18.49 -9.23 -3.13
C ASP A 53 -18.10 -10.69 -3.47
N LYS A 54 -17.13 -10.87 -4.38
CA LYS A 54 -16.60 -12.21 -4.72
C LYS A 54 -15.85 -12.88 -3.58
N LEU A 55 -15.17 -12.10 -2.73
CA LEU A 55 -14.48 -12.62 -1.55
C LEU A 55 -15.48 -13.08 -0.48
N GLU A 56 -16.56 -12.33 -0.30
CA GLU A 56 -17.64 -12.69 0.62
C GLU A 56 -18.37 -13.96 0.16
N GLU A 57 -18.71 -14.06 -1.14
CA GLU A 57 -19.30 -15.27 -1.73
C GLU A 57 -18.37 -16.50 -1.56
N TYR A 58 -17.06 -16.35 -1.78
CA TYR A 58 -16.09 -17.44 -1.58
C TYR A 58 -15.99 -17.90 -0.11
N ASN A 59 -16.18 -16.99 0.84
CA ASN A 59 -16.13 -17.29 2.26
C ASN A 59 -17.46 -17.81 2.82
N GLU A 60 -18.57 -17.67 2.12
CA GLU A 60 -19.89 -18.14 2.57
C GLU A 60 -19.98 -19.67 2.63
N ASP A 61 -19.18 -20.39 1.83
CA ASP A 61 -19.09 -21.85 1.81
C ASP A 61 -17.87 -22.41 2.57
N CYS A 62 -17.00 -21.55 3.09
CA CYS A 62 -15.86 -21.97 3.91
C CYS A 62 -16.32 -22.21 5.36
N GLU A 63 -16.68 -23.46 5.69
CA GLU A 63 -16.83 -23.86 7.09
C GLU A 63 -15.56 -23.43 7.87
N PRO A 64 -15.69 -22.76 9.04
CA PRO A 64 -14.52 -22.45 9.85
C PRO A 64 -13.76 -23.74 10.14
N PHE A 65 -12.47 -23.77 9.82
CA PHE A 65 -11.59 -24.95 9.88
C PHE A 65 -11.44 -25.57 11.30
N ASP A 66 -12.17 -25.07 12.31
CA ASP A 66 -11.93 -25.35 13.72
C ASP A 66 -13.15 -25.88 14.48
N ARG A 67 -13.80 -26.94 13.97
CA ARG A 67 -14.77 -27.72 14.78
C ARG A 67 -14.60 -29.24 14.78
N ARG A 68 -13.63 -29.82 14.07
CA ARG A 68 -13.38 -31.28 14.12
C ARG A 68 -12.22 -31.72 15.01
N TYR A 69 -11.35 -30.81 15.46
CA TYR A 69 -10.17 -31.19 16.26
C TYR A 69 -10.27 -30.94 17.78
N TYR A 70 -11.36 -30.35 18.28
CA TYR A 70 -11.61 -30.18 19.73
C TYR A 70 -12.85 -30.93 20.24
N SER A 71 -13.23 -32.03 19.60
CA SER A 71 -14.11 -33.03 20.22
C SER A 71 -13.28 -34.25 20.58
N ASN A 72 -12.71 -34.24 21.79
CA ASN A 72 -12.38 -35.38 22.65
C ASN A 72 -11.32 -34.93 23.67
N GLY A 73 -11.79 -34.35 24.77
CA GLY A 73 -10.91 -33.90 25.85
C GLY A 73 -11.68 -33.42 27.06
N GLU A 74 -12.67 -34.18 27.52
CA GLU A 74 -13.05 -34.42 28.94
C GLU A 74 -14.24 -35.38 29.02
#